data_AF-A0A3Q0JHJ7-F1
#
_entry.id   AF-A0A3Q0JHJ7-F1
#
_cell.length_a   1.000
_cell.length_b   1.000
_cell.length_c   1.000
_cell.angle_alpha   90.00
_cell.angle_beta   90.00
_cell.angle_gamma   90.00
#
_symmetry.space_group_name_H-M   'P 1'
#
loop_
_entity.id
_entity.type
_entity.pdbx_description
1 polymer ?
#
loop_
_entity_poly.entity_id
_entity_poly.type
_entity_poly.pdbx_seq_one_letter_code
_entity_poly.pdbx_strand_id
1 'polypeptide(L)'
;MYLRRSVGGRGLLNLTALHDKQIIKLRSFFQTKSSLFLDQAKQCDENYTPLNLCNRNFVCPTIKSIQEQKNDLLKGVKKGKYPSALYDNPHVDKKVSTGYLTNGFLMPETEGFIHAIQDQVMKTRNYIKYIMKQDVENEMCRVCNQITESIQHLTSGCKVLAPKEYLNRHNLVANIIHQELAKNITSRNRTCVPYYSTNPLRYWKMVNSSYYGICRFTLNITC
;
A
#
# COMPACT_ATOMS: atom_id res chain seq x y z
N MET A 1 -6.16 -1.75 -7.05
CA MET A 1 -5.54 -3.04 -7.45
C MET A 1 -4.80 -2.91 -8.79
N TYR A 2 -5.49 -2.50 -9.86
CA TYR A 2 -4.96 -2.48 -11.24
C TYR A 2 -3.96 -1.37 -11.59
N LEU A 3 -3.68 -0.46 -10.65
CA LEU A 3 -2.64 0.56 -10.84
C LEU A 3 -1.26 -0.11 -10.99
N ARG A 4 -0.38 0.55 -11.76
CA ARG A 4 1.01 0.10 -11.96
C ARG A 4 1.79 0.12 -10.64
N ARG A 5 2.74 -0.80 -10.49
CA ARG A 5 3.63 -0.91 -9.32
C ARG A 5 4.45 0.37 -9.10
N SER A 6 4.93 0.98 -10.17
CA SER A 6 5.70 2.23 -10.14
C SER A 6 4.93 3.44 -9.57
N VAL A 7 3.60 3.37 -9.49
CA VAL A 7 2.76 4.43 -8.90
C VAL A 7 2.11 4.01 -7.59
N GLY A 8 2.56 2.91 -6.97
CA GLY A 8 2.03 2.38 -5.70
C GLY A 8 0.85 1.41 -5.85
N GLY A 9 0.56 0.95 -7.08
CA GLY A 9 -0.45 -0.07 -7.34
C GLY A 9 0.06 -1.50 -7.23
N ARG A 10 -0.82 -2.51 -7.39
CA ARG A 10 -0.44 -3.92 -7.28
C ARG A 10 0.11 -4.50 -8.59
N GLY A 11 -0.07 -3.80 -9.72
CA GLY A 11 0.38 -4.23 -11.03
C GLY A 11 -0.47 -5.32 -11.69
N LEU A 12 -1.67 -5.59 -11.16
CA LEU A 12 -2.56 -6.58 -11.77
C LEU A 12 -3.17 -6.06 -13.07
N LEU A 13 -3.32 -6.97 -14.02
CA LEU A 13 -4.00 -6.69 -15.27
C LEU A 13 -5.50 -6.55 -15.05
N ASN A 14 -6.09 -5.51 -15.62
CA ASN A 14 -7.54 -5.37 -15.69
C ASN A 14 -7.99 -5.90 -17.06
N LEU A 15 -8.59 -7.09 -17.08
CA LEU A 15 -9.03 -7.74 -18.31
C LEU A 15 -10.04 -6.90 -19.09
N THR A 16 -10.99 -6.23 -18.42
CA THR A 16 -11.99 -5.39 -19.11
C THR A 16 -11.33 -4.19 -19.75
N ALA A 17 -10.45 -3.50 -19.02
CA ALA A 17 -9.72 -2.36 -19.58
C ALA A 17 -8.77 -2.76 -20.72
N LEU A 18 -8.20 -3.97 -20.67
CA LEU A 18 -7.37 -4.51 -21.77
C LEU A 18 -8.21 -4.83 -23.00
N HIS A 19 -9.34 -5.50 -22.82
CA HIS A 19 -10.31 -5.80 -23.86
C HIS A 19 -10.78 -4.52 -24.56
N ASP A 20 -11.24 -3.53 -23.79
CA ASP A 20 -11.73 -2.25 -24.29
C ASP A 20 -10.64 -1.50 -25.05
N LYS A 21 -9.39 -1.54 -24.55
CA LYS A 21 -8.23 -0.98 -25.23
C LYS A 21 -7.92 -1.68 -26.56
N GLN A 22 -8.13 -2.99 -26.64
CA GLN A 22 -7.98 -3.71 -27.91
C GLN A 22 -9.06 -3.30 -28.90
N ILE A 23 -10.32 -3.19 -28.47
CA ILE A 23 -11.42 -2.71 -29.33
C ILE A 23 -11.08 -1.33 -29.91
N ILE A 24 -10.72 -0.38 -29.05
CA ILE A 24 -10.39 0.99 -29.49
C ILE A 24 -9.22 0.99 -30.47
N LYS A 25 -8.14 0.26 -30.16
CA LYS A 25 -6.94 0.21 -31.01
C LYS A 25 -7.22 -0.45 -32.35
N LEU A 26 -7.87 -1.61 -32.36
CA LEU A 26 -8.19 -2.33 -33.60
C LEU A 26 -9.15 -1.51 -34.46
N ARG A 27 -10.21 -0.96 -33.87
CA ARG A 27 -11.14 -0.10 -34.60
C ARG A 27 -10.43 1.12 -35.19
N SER A 28 -9.55 1.79 -34.41
CA SER A 28 -8.75 2.91 -34.92
C SER A 28 -7.80 2.48 -36.06
N PHE A 29 -7.22 1.28 -35.98
CA PHE A 29 -6.35 0.74 -37.02
C PHE A 29 -7.11 0.53 -38.32
N PHE A 30 -8.29 -0.13 -38.25
CA PHE A 30 -9.16 -0.27 -39.43
C PHE A 30 -9.54 1.12 -39.94
N GLN A 31 -10.02 2.04 -39.12
CA GLN A 31 -10.44 3.37 -39.59
C GLN A 31 -9.33 4.21 -40.23
N THR A 32 -8.08 4.10 -39.75
CA THR A 32 -6.96 4.91 -40.23
C THR A 32 -6.24 4.31 -41.44
N LYS A 33 -6.16 2.99 -41.55
CA LYS A 33 -5.53 2.32 -42.69
C LYS A 33 -6.56 1.93 -43.74
N SER A 34 -6.25 2.24 -45.01
CA SER A 34 -7.07 1.83 -46.16
C SER A 34 -6.31 0.81 -47.00
N SER A 35 -7.04 -0.23 -47.39
CA SER A 35 -6.67 -1.22 -48.40
C SER A 35 -7.95 -1.93 -48.81
N LEU A 36 -7.98 -2.49 -50.02
CA LEU A 36 -9.17 -3.20 -50.54
C LEU A 36 -9.75 -4.21 -49.54
N PHE A 37 -8.90 -5.07 -48.97
CA PHE A 37 -9.33 -6.08 -48.00
C PHE A 37 -9.84 -5.50 -46.68
N LEU A 38 -9.18 -4.47 -46.15
CA LEU A 38 -9.60 -3.83 -44.89
C LEU A 38 -10.92 -3.06 -45.08
N ASP A 39 -11.13 -2.46 -46.25
CA ASP A 39 -12.35 -1.70 -46.53
C ASP A 39 -13.55 -2.62 -46.78
N GLN A 40 -13.35 -3.77 -47.44
CA GLN A 40 -14.37 -4.83 -47.49
C GLN A 40 -14.68 -5.38 -46.09
N ALA A 41 -13.65 -5.68 -45.28
CA ALA A 41 -13.85 -6.18 -43.92
C ALA A 41 -14.64 -5.19 -43.04
N LYS A 42 -14.44 -3.88 -43.21
CA LYS A 42 -15.24 -2.86 -42.51
C LYS A 42 -16.71 -2.91 -42.90
N GLN A 43 -17.01 -3.09 -44.18
CA GLN A 43 -18.37 -3.11 -44.70
C GLN A 43 -19.10 -4.39 -44.27
N CYS A 44 -18.41 -5.52 -44.24
CA CYS A 44 -18.98 -6.81 -43.84
C CYS A 44 -19.25 -6.95 -42.33
N ASP A 45 -18.56 -6.19 -41.45
CA ASP A 45 -18.74 -6.30 -40.00
C ASP A 45 -19.94 -5.49 -39.50
N GLU A 46 -21.12 -6.09 -39.64
CA GLU A 46 -22.41 -5.60 -39.16
C GLU A 46 -22.71 -6.16 -37.75
N ASN A 47 -21.88 -5.83 -36.77
CA ASN A 47 -21.99 -6.27 -35.38
C ASN A 47 -21.71 -7.78 -35.15
N TYR A 48 -21.00 -8.44 -36.07
CA TYR A 48 -20.48 -9.80 -35.85
C TYR A 48 -19.33 -9.81 -34.84
N THR A 49 -18.58 -8.71 -34.76
CA THR A 49 -17.51 -8.52 -33.78
C THR A 49 -17.79 -7.34 -32.85
N PRO A 50 -17.16 -7.31 -31.65
CA PRO A 50 -17.23 -6.14 -30.75
C PRO A 50 -16.69 -4.83 -31.36
N LEU A 51 -16.01 -4.91 -32.50
CA LEU A 51 -15.52 -3.73 -33.21
C LEU A 51 -16.65 -3.00 -33.93
N ASN A 52 -17.64 -3.73 -34.45
CA ASN A 52 -18.79 -3.24 -35.20
C ASN A 52 -18.39 -2.16 -36.23
N LEU A 53 -17.47 -2.51 -37.14
CA LEU A 53 -16.73 -1.59 -38.00
C LEU A 53 -17.63 -0.77 -38.93
N CYS A 54 -18.74 -1.33 -39.41
CA CYS A 54 -19.66 -0.67 -40.34
C CYS A 54 -20.43 0.50 -39.68
N ASN A 55 -20.69 0.39 -38.37
CA ASN A 55 -21.45 1.41 -37.64
C ASN A 55 -20.64 2.70 -37.45
N ARG A 56 -21.09 3.81 -38.07
CA ARG A 56 -20.46 5.14 -37.94
C ARG A 56 -20.71 5.81 -36.59
N ASN A 57 -21.81 5.48 -35.92
CA ASN A 57 -22.21 6.02 -34.62
C ASN A 57 -21.73 5.14 -33.45
N PHE A 58 -20.67 4.36 -33.65
CA PHE A 58 -20.12 3.49 -32.61
C PHE A 58 -19.60 4.32 -31.43
N VAL A 59 -20.11 4.00 -30.24
CA VAL A 59 -19.63 4.58 -28.98
C VAL A 59 -18.42 3.78 -28.52
N CYS A 60 -17.23 4.39 -28.60
CA CYS A 60 -16.03 3.75 -28.10
C CYS A 60 -16.10 3.51 -26.58
N PRO A 61 -15.64 2.33 -26.09
CA PRO A 61 -15.48 2.09 -24.66
C PRO A 61 -14.63 3.18 -24.00
N THR A 62 -15.01 3.58 -22.79
CA THR A 62 -14.26 4.58 -22.03
C THR A 62 -13.25 3.89 -21.10
N ILE A 63 -11.96 4.15 -21.32
CA ILE A 63 -10.90 3.64 -20.45
C ILE A 63 -10.61 4.66 -19.35
N LYS A 64 -10.78 4.26 -18.10
CA LYS A 64 -10.44 5.07 -16.93
C LYS A 64 -8.97 5.49 -16.96
N SER A 65 -8.74 6.79 -16.84
CA SER A 65 -7.43 7.39 -16.63
C SER A 65 -6.77 6.89 -15.33
N ILE A 66 -5.46 7.07 -15.23
CA ILE A 66 -4.71 6.72 -14.01
C ILE A 66 -5.25 7.49 -12.80
N GLN A 67 -5.69 8.74 -12.99
CA GLN A 67 -6.21 9.56 -11.89
C GLN A 67 -7.58 9.06 -11.42
N GLU A 68 -8.47 8.69 -12.34
CA GLU A 68 -9.76 8.07 -11.98
C GLU A 68 -9.56 6.74 -11.26
N GLN A 69 -8.62 5.91 -11.72
CA GLN A 69 -8.27 4.66 -11.04
C GLN A 69 -7.72 4.87 -9.62
N LYS A 70 -6.97 5.96 -9.39
CA LYS A 70 -6.51 6.36 -8.05
C LYS A 70 -7.68 6.81 -7.18
N ASN A 71 -8.57 7.64 -7.72
CA ASN A 71 -9.74 8.12 -7.00
C ASN A 71 -10.66 6.95 -6.61
N ASP A 72 -10.88 5.98 -7.50
CA ASP A 72 -11.65 4.77 -7.21
C ASP A 72 -11.03 3.95 -6.07
N LEU A 73 -9.69 3.88 -6.02
CA LEU A 73 -8.98 3.18 -4.97
C LEU A 73 -9.13 3.89 -3.61
N LEU A 74 -9.04 5.22 -3.59
CA LEU A 74 -9.21 6.05 -2.39
C LEU A 74 -10.63 5.97 -1.82
N LYS A 75 -11.65 5.91 -2.68
CA LYS A 75 -13.07 5.78 -2.28
C LYS A 75 -13.38 4.47 -1.55
N GLY A 76 -12.55 3.44 -1.65
CA GLY A 76 -12.81 2.15 -1.02
C GLY A 76 -12.71 2.26 0.52
N VAL A 77 -13.81 2.06 1.26
CA VAL A 77 -13.83 2.22 2.73
C VAL A 77 -12.72 1.43 3.46
N LYS A 78 -12.43 0.20 3.03
CA LYS A 78 -11.36 -0.64 3.62
C LYS A 78 -10.06 -0.60 2.82
N LYS A 79 -10.14 -0.94 1.53
CA LYS A 79 -8.97 -0.95 0.63
C LYS A 79 -8.37 0.42 0.38
N GLY A 80 -9.11 1.49 0.68
CA GLY A 80 -8.69 2.89 0.58
C GLY A 80 -8.00 3.41 1.83
N LYS A 81 -8.05 2.73 2.99
CA LYS A 81 -7.35 3.19 4.21
C LYS A 81 -5.84 3.31 4.01
N TYR A 82 -5.20 2.27 3.45
CA TYR A 82 -3.77 2.30 3.17
C TYR A 82 -3.43 3.33 2.07
N PRO A 83 -4.12 3.35 0.91
CA PRO A 83 -3.97 4.40 -0.09
C PRO A 83 -4.13 5.82 0.47
N SER A 84 -5.13 6.09 1.31
CA SER A 84 -5.30 7.39 1.95
C SER A 84 -4.14 7.72 2.88
N ALA A 85 -3.71 6.77 3.72
CA ALA A 85 -2.54 6.98 4.58
C ALA A 85 -1.25 7.24 3.77
N LEU A 86 -1.14 6.66 2.57
CA LEU A 86 -0.01 6.84 1.67
C LEU A 86 -0.09 8.15 0.87
N TYR A 87 -1.25 8.50 0.32
CA TYR A 87 -1.40 9.61 -0.62
C TYR A 87 -1.79 10.93 0.05
N ASP A 88 -2.57 10.89 1.13
CA ASP A 88 -3.12 12.07 1.79
C ASP A 88 -2.22 12.60 2.91
N ASN A 89 -1.31 11.78 3.44
CA ASN A 89 -0.38 12.20 4.50
C ASN A 89 0.88 12.87 3.91
N PRO A 90 1.14 14.17 4.19
CA PRO A 90 2.30 14.87 3.65
C PRO A 90 3.62 14.40 4.26
N HIS A 91 3.61 13.74 5.41
CA HIS A 91 4.81 13.28 6.12
C HIS A 91 5.26 11.87 5.70
N VAL A 92 4.57 11.25 4.74
CA VAL A 92 4.91 9.91 4.25
C VAL A 92 5.62 10.03 2.90
N ASP A 93 6.87 9.57 2.84
CA ASP A 93 7.56 9.43 1.55
C ASP A 93 6.96 8.25 0.78
N LYS A 94 6.19 8.59 -0.26
CA LYS A 94 5.48 7.63 -1.11
C LYS A 94 6.45 6.70 -1.84
N LYS A 95 7.54 7.27 -2.38
CA LYS A 95 8.49 6.55 -3.23
C LYS A 95 9.22 5.49 -2.42
N VAL A 96 9.68 5.84 -1.22
CA VAL A 96 10.34 4.90 -0.31
C VAL A 96 9.34 3.87 0.22
N SER A 97 8.15 4.31 0.63
CA SER A 97 7.11 3.42 1.20
C SER A 97 6.63 2.35 0.21
N THR A 98 6.64 2.63 -1.10
CA THR A 98 6.26 1.67 -2.15
C THR A 98 7.45 1.04 -2.87
N GLY A 99 8.69 1.32 -2.45
CA GLY A 99 9.88 0.83 -3.13
C GLY A 99 9.97 -0.69 -3.20
N TYR A 100 9.42 -1.39 -2.20
CA TYR A 100 9.34 -2.86 -2.21
C TYR A 100 8.57 -3.43 -3.40
N LEU A 101 7.66 -2.66 -4.01
CA LEU A 101 6.92 -3.10 -5.19
C LEU A 101 7.80 -3.16 -6.43
N THR A 102 8.80 -2.30 -6.57
CA THR A 102 9.64 -2.25 -7.78
C THR A 102 10.97 -2.95 -7.62
N ASN A 103 11.48 -3.04 -6.39
CA ASN A 103 12.85 -3.47 -6.16
C ASN A 103 13.04 -5.00 -6.18
N GLY A 104 11.95 -5.78 -6.11
CA GLY A 104 12.00 -7.23 -6.30
C GLY A 104 12.70 -8.04 -5.20
N PHE A 105 12.95 -7.44 -4.03
CA PHE A 105 13.66 -8.11 -2.92
C PHE A 105 12.77 -9.04 -2.07
N LEU A 106 11.46 -9.03 -2.26
CA LEU A 106 10.53 -9.83 -1.47
C LEU A 106 10.08 -11.06 -2.25
N MET A 107 10.00 -12.18 -1.53
CA MET A 107 9.33 -13.38 -2.01
C MET A 107 7.85 -13.07 -2.31
N PRO A 108 7.26 -13.65 -3.39
CA PRO A 108 5.87 -13.42 -3.77
C PRO A 108 4.87 -13.67 -2.64
N GLU A 109 5.13 -14.66 -1.79
CA GLU A 109 4.30 -15.02 -0.65
C GLU A 109 4.29 -13.91 0.40
N THR A 110 5.47 -13.39 0.75
CA THR A 110 5.63 -12.29 1.71
C THR A 110 4.96 -11.03 1.21
N GLU A 111 5.12 -10.70 -0.08
CA GLU A 111 4.43 -9.58 -0.70
C GLU A 111 2.90 -9.77 -0.66
N GLY A 112 2.42 -10.98 -0.94
CA GLY A 112 1.02 -11.35 -0.83
C GLY A 112 0.44 -11.09 0.57
N PHE A 113 1.17 -11.45 1.63
CA PHE A 113 0.77 -11.14 3.01
C PHE A 113 0.74 -9.64 3.30
N ILE A 114 1.73 -8.88 2.83
CA ILE A 114 1.75 -7.42 2.97
C ILE A 114 0.50 -6.81 2.32
N HIS A 115 0.15 -7.27 1.12
CA HIS A 115 -1.05 -6.83 0.41
C HIS A 115 -2.33 -7.19 1.15
N ALA A 116 -2.44 -8.41 1.68
CA ALA A 116 -3.61 -8.84 2.44
C ALA A 116 -3.81 -8.02 3.74
N ILE A 117 -2.71 -7.66 4.41
CA ILE A 117 -2.72 -6.79 5.59
C ILE A 117 -3.14 -5.36 5.20
N GLN A 118 -2.56 -4.79 4.16
CA GLN A 118 -2.89 -3.43 3.69
C GLN A 118 -4.34 -3.30 3.20
N ASP A 119 -4.85 -4.32 2.52
CA ASP A 119 -6.23 -4.37 2.02
C ASP A 119 -7.25 -4.73 3.12
N GLN A 120 -6.76 -5.01 4.34
CA GLN A 120 -7.55 -5.33 5.53
C GLN A 120 -8.39 -6.62 5.40
N VAL A 121 -7.85 -7.63 4.71
CA VAL A 121 -8.54 -8.90 4.42
C VAL A 121 -8.04 -10.09 5.25
N MET A 122 -7.16 -9.86 6.23
CA MET A 122 -6.74 -10.91 7.15
C MET A 122 -7.89 -11.32 8.09
N LYS A 123 -7.99 -12.63 8.36
CA LYS A 123 -9.07 -13.26 9.13
C LYS A 123 -9.01 -12.97 10.65
N THR A 124 -9.17 -11.71 11.01
CA THR A 124 -9.35 -11.23 12.41
C THR A 124 -10.80 -11.40 12.87
N ARG A 125 -11.08 -11.45 14.18
CA ARG A 125 -12.49 -11.48 14.68
C ARG A 125 -13.31 -10.28 14.19
N ASN A 126 -12.72 -9.09 14.09
CA ASN A 126 -13.40 -7.93 13.50
C ASN A 126 -13.76 -8.16 12.02
N TYR A 127 -12.85 -8.76 11.25
CA TYR A 127 -13.13 -9.11 9.86
C TYR A 127 -14.26 -10.13 9.75
N ILE A 128 -14.25 -11.18 10.57
CA ILE A 128 -15.30 -12.22 10.56
C ILE A 128 -16.67 -11.60 10.85
N LYS A 129 -16.80 -10.81 11.92
CA LYS A 129 -18.08 -10.21 12.30
C LYS A 129 -18.58 -9.17 11.29
N TYR A 130 -17.75 -8.19 10.93
CA TYR A 130 -18.22 -7.04 10.15
C TYR A 130 -18.13 -7.23 8.63
N ILE A 131 -17.32 -8.18 8.14
CA ILE A 131 -17.16 -8.42 6.69
C ILE A 131 -17.75 -9.74 6.27
N MET A 132 -17.40 -10.83 6.97
CA MET A 132 -18.01 -12.12 6.66
C MET A 132 -19.45 -12.19 7.16
N LYS A 133 -19.90 -11.24 8.00
CA LYS A 133 -21.23 -11.21 8.62
C LYS A 133 -21.58 -12.53 9.31
N GLN A 134 -20.57 -13.13 9.93
CA GLN A 134 -20.70 -14.36 10.69
C GLN A 134 -20.79 -14.01 12.17
N ASP A 135 -21.52 -14.83 12.92
CA ASP A 135 -21.58 -14.68 14.36
C ASP A 135 -20.21 -15.00 14.97
N VAL A 136 -19.79 -14.11 15.85
CA VAL A 136 -18.56 -14.22 16.61
C VAL A 136 -18.92 -14.09 18.07
N GLU A 137 -18.75 -15.18 18.83
CA GLU A 137 -19.06 -15.24 20.26
C GLU A 137 -18.30 -14.17 21.07
N ASN A 138 -17.05 -13.89 20.67
CA ASN A 138 -16.18 -12.94 21.35
C ASN A 138 -15.32 -12.16 20.34
N GLU A 139 -15.42 -10.83 20.36
CA GLU A 139 -14.68 -9.95 19.46
C GLU A 139 -13.26 -9.61 19.93
N MET A 140 -12.92 -9.96 21.17
CA MET A 140 -11.66 -9.60 21.80
C MET A 140 -10.47 -10.25 21.09
N CYS A 141 -9.31 -9.62 21.16
CA CYS A 141 -8.07 -10.14 20.59
C CYS A 141 -7.74 -11.52 21.17
N ARG A 142 -7.47 -12.50 20.31
CA ARG A 142 -7.11 -13.88 20.71
C ARG A 142 -5.83 -13.95 21.53
N VAL A 143 -4.97 -12.95 21.41
CA VAL A 143 -3.66 -12.92 22.07
C VAL A 143 -3.72 -12.22 23.42
N CYS A 144 -4.36 -11.04 23.51
CA CYS A 144 -4.37 -10.25 24.75
C CYS A 144 -5.70 -10.24 25.50
N ASN A 145 -6.79 -10.66 24.85
CA ASN A 145 -8.16 -10.68 25.36
C ASN A 145 -8.67 -9.36 25.98
N GLN A 146 -8.17 -8.21 25.51
CA GLN A 146 -8.48 -6.89 26.09
C GLN A 146 -9.13 -5.88 25.14
N ILE A 147 -8.80 -5.92 23.85
CA ILE A 147 -9.29 -4.99 22.84
C ILE A 147 -9.79 -5.81 21.67
N THR A 148 -10.78 -5.31 20.92
CA THR A 148 -11.28 -5.93 19.69
C THR A 148 -10.15 -6.31 18.72
N GLU A 149 -10.20 -7.54 18.19
CA GLU A 149 -9.18 -8.05 17.27
C GLU A 149 -9.27 -7.38 15.89
N SER A 150 -8.44 -6.35 15.66
CA SER A 150 -8.26 -5.71 14.36
C SER A 150 -6.81 -5.85 13.87
N ILE A 151 -6.58 -5.60 12.58
CA ILE A 151 -5.21 -5.62 12.03
C ILE A 151 -4.35 -4.57 12.72
N GLN A 152 -4.86 -3.35 12.93
CA GLN A 152 -4.16 -2.26 13.62
C GLN A 152 -3.78 -2.68 15.04
N HIS A 153 -4.71 -3.33 15.75
CA HIS A 153 -4.43 -3.86 17.07
C HIS A 153 -3.32 -4.91 17.03
N LEU A 154 -3.38 -5.89 16.12
CA LEU A 154 -2.36 -6.94 16.02
C LEU A 154 -0.97 -6.39 15.63
N THR A 155 -0.91 -5.39 14.75
CA THR A 155 0.36 -4.85 14.24
C THR A 155 1.07 -3.92 15.21
N SER A 156 0.33 -3.14 16.01
CA SER A 156 0.93 -2.10 16.87
C SER A 156 0.22 -1.86 18.21
N GLY A 157 -1.00 -2.35 18.41
CA GLY A 157 -1.79 -2.07 19.63
C GLY A 157 -1.84 -3.19 20.67
N CYS A 158 -1.44 -4.42 20.32
CA CYS A 158 -1.57 -5.57 21.20
C CYS A 158 -0.49 -5.55 22.28
N LYS A 159 -0.88 -5.43 23.57
CA LYS A 159 0.06 -5.39 24.70
C LYS A 159 1.04 -6.58 24.76
N VAL A 160 0.70 -7.71 24.14
CA VAL A 160 1.54 -8.92 24.13
C VAL A 160 2.50 -8.93 22.93
N LEU A 161 2.05 -8.43 21.78
CA LEU A 161 2.85 -8.45 20.54
C LEU A 161 3.68 -7.18 20.35
N ALA A 162 3.14 -6.01 20.70
CA ALA A 162 3.79 -4.72 20.51
C ALA A 162 5.14 -4.60 21.23
N PRO A 163 5.33 -5.08 22.47
CA PRO A 163 6.62 -5.01 23.16
C PRO A 163 7.71 -5.93 22.61
N LYS A 164 7.40 -6.82 21.66
CA LYS A 164 8.36 -7.75 21.06
C LYS A 164 8.94 -7.15 19.78
N GLU A 165 8.53 -7.70 18.63
CA GLU A 165 9.05 -7.36 17.31
C GLU A 165 8.78 -5.91 16.90
N TYR A 166 7.63 -5.36 17.28
CA TYR A 166 7.31 -3.96 16.96
C TYR A 166 8.23 -3.00 17.74
N LEU A 167 8.39 -3.19 19.05
CA LEU A 167 9.28 -2.36 19.87
C LEU A 167 10.74 -2.47 19.41
N ASN A 168 11.19 -3.67 19.05
CA ASN A 168 12.54 -3.86 18.51
C ASN A 168 12.76 -3.02 17.24
N ARG A 169 11.88 -3.16 16.23
CA ARG A 169 11.97 -2.36 15.00
C ARG A 169 11.86 -0.86 15.26
N HIS A 170 10.97 -0.46 16.17
CA HIS A 170 10.80 0.94 16.57
C HIS A 170 12.10 1.50 17.16
N ASN A 171 12.74 0.76 18.06
CA ASN A 171 13.99 1.18 18.69
C ASN A 171 15.15 1.25 17.69
N LEU A 172 15.21 0.33 16.72
CA LEU A 172 16.21 0.39 15.64
C LEU A 172 16.06 1.66 14.79
N VAL A 173 14.83 2.02 14.41
CA VAL A 173 14.57 3.28 13.67
C VAL A 173 14.92 4.50 14.52
N ALA A 174 14.55 4.51 15.80
CA ALA A 174 14.89 5.58 16.73
C ALA A 174 16.41 5.73 16.89
N ASN A 175 17.16 4.62 16.92
CA ASN A 175 18.63 4.64 16.97
C ASN A 175 19.25 5.27 15.73
N ILE A 176 18.74 4.95 14.53
CA ILE A 176 19.21 5.57 13.27
C ILE A 176 18.99 7.08 13.31
N ILE A 177 17.78 7.52 13.65
CA ILE A 177 17.45 8.95 13.76
C ILE A 177 18.33 9.63 14.81
N HIS A 178 18.54 8.98 15.96
CA HIS A 178 19.40 9.49 17.02
C HIS A 178 20.85 9.68 16.55
N GLN A 179 21.41 8.71 15.83
CA GLN A 179 22.77 8.81 15.29
C GLN A 179 22.90 9.98 14.30
N GLU A 180 21.96 10.13 13.38
CA GLU A 180 21.97 11.23 12.40
C GLU A 180 21.83 12.60 13.08
N LEU A 181 20.93 12.74 14.06
CA LEU A 181 20.82 13.96 14.85
C LEU A 181 22.09 14.26 15.65
N ALA A 182 22.70 13.24 16.26
CA ALA A 182 23.93 13.41 17.04
C ALA A 182 25.10 13.87 16.16
N LYS A 183 25.23 13.35 14.93
CA LYS A 183 26.23 13.81 13.95
C LYS A 183 26.01 15.28 13.59
N ASN A 184 24.78 15.65 13.25
CA ASN A 184 24.43 16.99 12.80
C ASN A 184 24.58 18.06 13.90
N ILE A 185 24.22 17.74 15.14
CA ILE A 185 24.23 18.71 16.24
C ILE A 185 25.64 18.85 16.84
N THR A 186 26.38 17.75 17.00
CA THR A 186 27.64 17.78 17.75
C THR A 186 28.87 18.07 16.91
N SER A 187 28.77 18.10 15.57
CA SER A 187 29.89 18.24 14.60
C SER A 187 31.07 17.30 14.86
N ARG A 188 30.90 16.29 15.73
CA ARG A 188 31.91 15.29 16.03
C ARG A 188 31.78 14.22 14.97
N ASN A 189 32.90 13.93 14.32
CA ASN A 189 33.08 12.81 13.40
C ASN A 189 33.00 11.50 14.20
N ARG A 190 31.81 11.20 14.75
CA ARG A 190 31.56 9.97 15.49
C ARG A 190 31.48 8.85 14.46
N THR A 191 32.25 7.80 14.71
CA THR A 191 32.17 6.57 13.93
C THR A 191 30.72 6.09 13.93
N CYS A 192 30.08 6.16 12.75
CA CYS A 192 28.74 5.64 12.56
C CYS A 192 28.82 4.12 12.66
N VAL A 193 28.60 3.60 13.87
CA VAL A 193 28.45 2.16 14.06
C VAL A 193 27.14 1.73 13.41
N PRO A 194 27.13 0.60 12.67
CA PRO A 194 25.92 0.11 12.02
C PRO A 194 24.74 0.03 12.98
N TYR A 195 23.54 0.35 12.51
CA TYR A 195 22.35 0.44 13.38
C TYR A 195 22.06 -0.87 14.15
N TYR A 196 22.44 -2.01 13.56
CA TYR A 196 22.30 -3.34 14.14
C TYR A 196 23.36 -3.69 15.20
N SER A 197 24.42 -2.90 15.35
CA SER A 197 25.49 -3.11 16.35
C SER A 197 25.42 -2.14 17.53
N THR A 198 24.41 -1.26 17.56
CA THR A 198 24.29 -0.26 18.61
C THR A 198 23.52 -0.76 19.82
N ASN A 199 24.21 -0.87 20.95
CA ASN A 199 23.60 -0.75 22.26
C ASN A 199 23.61 0.75 22.59
N PRO A 200 22.47 1.48 22.50
CA PRO A 200 22.50 2.92 22.71
C PRO A 200 23.04 3.21 24.11
N LEU A 201 24.18 3.90 24.18
CA LEU A 201 24.69 4.45 25.44
C LEU A 201 23.57 5.31 26.02
N ARG A 202 23.15 4.98 27.26
CA ARG A 202 22.06 5.67 27.98
C ARG A 202 22.47 7.10 28.32
N TYR A 203 22.43 8.00 27.35
CA TYR A 203 22.46 9.44 27.62
C TYR A 203 21.09 9.96 28.09
N TRP A 204 20.02 9.17 27.88
CA TRP A 204 18.64 9.55 28.15
C TRP A 204 17.94 8.44 28.91
N LYS A 205 17.31 8.74 30.05
CA LYS A 205 16.37 7.81 30.70
C LYS A 205 15.01 7.95 30.01
N MET A 206 14.50 6.86 29.43
CA MET A 206 13.07 6.74 29.15
C MET A 206 12.34 6.77 30.49
N VAL A 207 11.64 7.87 30.78
CA VAL A 207 10.68 7.91 31.87
C VAL A 207 9.37 7.37 31.31
N ASN A 208 8.86 6.28 31.88
CA ASN A 208 7.57 5.71 31.51
C ASN A 208 6.48 6.77 31.70
N SER A 209 6.06 7.41 30.61
CA SER A 209 4.83 8.19 30.59
C SER A 209 3.69 7.26 30.22
N SER A 210 2.65 7.22 31.05
CA SER A 210 1.46 6.37 30.95
C SER A 210 0.54 6.71 29.77
N TYR A 211 1.01 7.46 28.78
CA TYR A 211 0.22 7.89 27.63
C TYR A 211 0.80 7.34 26.32
N TYR A 212 0.03 6.41 25.75
CA TYR A 212 -0.05 6.03 24.34
C TYR A 212 0.92 6.78 23.39
N GLY A 213 2.10 6.19 23.19
CA GLY A 213 2.81 6.29 21.91
C GLY A 213 3.61 7.56 21.61
N ILE A 214 3.83 8.48 22.55
CA ILE A 214 4.74 9.63 22.33
C ILE A 214 5.91 9.56 23.33
N CYS A 215 7.10 9.20 22.85
CA CYS A 215 8.33 9.28 23.63
C CYS A 215 8.76 10.74 23.80
N ARG A 216 8.76 11.23 25.05
CA ARG A 216 9.46 12.47 25.43
C ARG A 216 10.94 12.17 25.64
N PHE A 217 11.83 12.91 24.98
CA PHE A 217 13.28 12.85 25.18
C PHE A 217 13.73 14.07 26.00
N THR A 218 14.37 13.88 27.16
CA THR A 218 14.92 14.94 28.03
C THR A 218 16.45 14.90 28.12
N LEU A 219 17.13 15.96 27.65
CA LEU A 219 18.60 16.07 27.57
C LEU A 219 19.20 15.96 28.97
N ASN A 220 19.96 14.89 29.26
CA ASN A 220 20.92 14.93 30.35
C ASN A 220 22.24 15.46 29.80
N ILE A 221 22.40 16.78 29.87
CA ILE A 221 23.72 17.41 29.78
C ILE A 221 24.27 17.36 31.19
N THR A 222 25.06 16.33 31.51
CA THR A 222 26.00 16.42 32.63
C THR A 222 27.26 17.07 32.07
N CYS A 223 27.53 18.31 32.49
CA CYS A 223 28.82 18.97 32.31
C CYS A 223 29.94 18.18 32.99
#